data_AF-A0A849MKI4-F1
#
_entry.id   AF-A0A849MKI4-F1
#
_cell.length_a   1.000
_cell.length_b   1.000
_cell.length_c   1.000
_cell.angle_alpha   90.00
_cell.angle_beta   90.00
_cell.angle_gamma   90.00
#
_symmetry.space_group_name_H-M   'P 1'
#
loop_
_entity.id
_entity.type
_entity.pdbx_description
1 polymer ?
#
loop_
_entity_poly.entity_id
_entity_poly.type
_entity_poly.pdbx_seq_one_letter_code
_entity_poly.pdbx_strand_id
1 'polypeptide(L)'
;MQEKEQSQEHLLFLTGKLAQKRLQNILQEMAPTEFTYEIRNIGVSVAALMTAQMISRRLTELNGIDRIIVPGLCRGDLSSASQALGVECVRGTIDLKDLPAFFGRDCKPVDLTQHNVEIFGEIVDAPMVSIDEILQRAEKYRRDGADVIDIGCLPDTPFPHLEETINALHDSGFKVSIDSLEEEDLLRGGKAGADFLLSLKESSLWIADEVDSIPILIPENHGDMDSLYRSIEAFAKKGRPFYADAILDPIHFGFTESVTRYHELRQNCPDLKIMMGIGNLTELTEADTTGINALLFGMISEMDINAVLATEVSPHCRTAIKEADMARRIMFAAKKDESLPKGLDSSLLGMHARKPFPYNSNEIEEFYQNVKDPSYRIQVSEEGIHVYNRDGINISVNPFELFPRLELLQDDAPHAFYMGVELSKAQIAWQLGKPYMQDEELSWGVCVNTKSEEEKDQDSRSAHAMKELRKESVENREEYKAEGSTLRASRENKKKK
;
A
#
# COMPACT_ATOMS: atom_id res chain seq x y z
N MET A 1 40.83 1.68 42.53
CA MET A 1 39.66 2.07 41.73
C MET A 1 40.10 3.24 40.89
N GLN A 2 40.42 2.99 39.62
CA GLN A 2 40.49 4.04 38.60
C GLN A 2 39.18 3.91 37.83
N GLU A 3 38.32 4.90 37.97
CA GLU A 3 37.20 5.10 37.06
C GLU A 3 37.81 5.26 35.66
N LYS A 4 37.60 4.26 34.79
CA LYS A 4 37.74 4.48 33.36
C LYS A 4 36.66 5.50 33.01
N GLU A 5 37.06 6.70 32.60
CA GLU A 5 36.19 7.54 31.76
C GLU A 5 35.64 6.63 30.66
N GLN A 6 34.34 6.36 30.69
CA GLN A 6 33.65 5.63 29.62
C GLN A 6 33.70 6.56 28.41
N SER A 7 34.73 6.43 27.57
CA SER A 7 34.74 7.10 26.28
C SER A 7 33.53 6.58 25.51
N GLN A 8 32.62 7.49 25.18
CA GLN A 8 31.43 7.20 24.41
C GLN A 8 31.85 6.54 23.09
N GLU A 9 31.32 5.37 22.78
CA GLU A 9 31.68 4.59 21.59
C GLU A 9 31.49 5.45 20.32
N HIS A 10 32.45 5.41 19.40
CA HIS A 10 32.37 6.11 18.12
C HIS A 10 32.10 5.13 16.96
N LEU A 11 30.90 5.22 16.39
CA LEU A 11 30.40 4.34 15.34
C LEU A 11 30.54 4.95 13.94
N LEU A 12 31.04 4.17 12.99
CA LEU A 12 31.01 4.51 11.58
C LEU A 12 29.86 3.80 10.88
N PHE A 13 28.87 4.54 10.38
CA PHE A 13 27.81 3.98 9.54
C PHE A 13 28.16 4.07 8.06
N LEU A 14 28.13 2.93 7.36
CA LEU A 14 28.30 2.90 5.91
C LEU A 14 26.94 2.96 5.22
N THR A 15 26.85 3.75 4.15
CA THR A 15 25.60 3.90 3.40
C THR A 15 25.84 4.16 1.91
N GLY A 16 24.79 4.01 1.11
CA GLY A 16 24.78 4.38 -0.30
C GLY A 16 24.14 5.75 -0.50
N LYS A 17 24.24 6.30 -1.72
CA LYS A 17 23.73 7.65 -2.04
C LYS A 17 22.26 7.84 -1.65
N LEU A 18 21.40 6.88 -1.96
CA LEU A 18 19.94 7.01 -1.74
C LEU A 18 19.51 6.87 -0.28
N ALA A 19 20.36 6.31 0.58
CA ALA A 19 20.02 6.02 1.98
C ALA A 19 20.70 6.98 2.98
N GLN A 20 21.59 7.85 2.49
CA GLN A 20 22.43 8.70 3.33
C GLN A 20 21.62 9.70 4.17
N LYS A 21 20.72 10.45 3.53
CA LYS A 21 19.93 11.47 4.23
C LYS A 21 18.95 10.86 5.24
N ARG A 22 18.25 9.80 4.85
CA ARG A 22 17.37 9.06 5.79
C ARG A 22 18.12 8.53 7.00
N LEU A 23 19.31 7.95 6.80
CA LEU A 23 20.15 7.48 7.90
C LEU A 23 20.54 8.64 8.84
N GLN A 24 20.88 9.79 8.28
CA GLN A 24 21.19 10.99 9.06
C GLN A 24 19.98 11.46 9.88
N ASN A 25 18.78 11.53 9.28
CA ASN A 25 17.56 11.93 9.99
C ASN A 25 17.24 10.97 11.13
N ILE A 26 17.29 9.65 10.89
CA ILE A 26 17.02 8.64 11.93
C ILE A 26 18.01 8.76 13.08
N LEU A 27 19.31 8.92 12.80
CA LEU A 27 20.32 9.08 13.86
C LEU A 27 20.14 10.40 14.63
N GLN A 28 19.68 11.47 13.97
CA GLN A 28 19.33 12.74 14.63
C GLN A 28 18.08 12.61 15.50
N GLU A 29 17.04 11.92 15.03
CA GLU A 29 15.82 11.64 15.79
C GLU A 29 16.06 10.71 16.98
N MET A 30 17.07 9.86 16.87
CA MET A 30 17.58 9.07 17.98
C MET A 30 18.31 9.94 19.03
N ALA A 31 18.65 11.21 18.80
CA ALA A 31 19.36 11.97 19.82
C ALA A 31 18.52 12.14 21.11
N PRO A 32 19.10 12.02 22.32
CA PRO A 32 20.52 11.68 22.58
C PRO A 32 20.82 10.17 22.42
N THR A 33 22.00 9.86 21.89
CA THR A 33 22.51 8.49 21.71
C THR A 33 23.61 8.15 22.72
N GLU A 34 23.72 6.87 23.11
CA GLU A 34 24.81 6.36 23.96
C GLU A 34 26.16 6.25 23.21
N PHE A 35 26.17 6.60 21.92
CA PHE A 35 27.34 6.58 21.04
C PHE A 35 27.45 7.90 20.28
N THR A 36 28.66 8.23 19.85
CA THR A 36 28.90 9.24 18.82
C THR A 36 29.02 8.56 17.46
N TYR A 37 28.81 9.28 16.35
CA TYR A 37 28.82 8.64 15.05
C TYR A 37 29.33 9.55 13.93
N GLU A 38 29.78 8.92 12.85
CA GLU A 38 29.94 9.52 11.54
C GLU A 38 29.32 8.64 10.45
N ILE A 39 28.94 9.24 9.33
CA ILE A 39 28.31 8.56 8.19
C ILE A 39 29.23 8.68 6.98
N ARG A 40 29.59 7.55 6.35
CA ARG A 40 30.37 7.54 5.10
C ARG A 40 29.61 6.86 3.97
N ASN A 41 29.51 7.58 2.85
CA ASN A 41 29.01 7.01 1.60
C ASN A 41 30.13 6.25 0.90
N ILE A 42 29.93 4.98 0.60
CA ILE A 42 30.96 4.14 -0.02
C ILE A 42 30.99 4.21 -1.55
N GLY A 43 30.21 5.10 -2.17
CA GLY A 43 30.17 5.30 -3.62
C GLY A 43 29.34 4.26 -4.37
N VAL A 44 28.19 3.87 -3.80
CA VAL A 44 27.16 3.05 -4.47
C VAL A 44 25.79 3.71 -4.34
N SER A 45 24.88 3.46 -5.28
CA SER A 45 23.53 4.04 -5.22
C SER A 45 22.66 3.39 -4.14
N VAL A 46 22.68 2.05 -4.05
CA VAL A 46 21.86 1.25 -3.11
C VAL A 46 22.70 0.27 -2.30
N ALA A 47 22.25 -0.03 -1.07
CA ALA A 47 22.93 -0.92 -0.12
C ALA A 47 23.16 -2.35 -0.64
N ALA A 48 22.25 -2.88 -1.47
CA ALA A 48 22.34 -4.23 -2.02
C ALA A 48 23.56 -4.46 -2.95
N LEU A 49 24.21 -3.39 -3.42
CA LEU A 49 25.42 -3.45 -4.24
C LEU A 49 26.72 -3.43 -3.41
N MET A 50 26.64 -3.24 -2.09
CA MET A 50 27.81 -3.26 -1.22
C MET A 50 28.31 -4.69 -0.99
N THR A 51 29.64 -4.84 -0.93
CA THR A 51 30.29 -6.09 -0.59
C THR A 51 31.40 -5.87 0.43
N ALA A 52 31.68 -6.90 1.24
CA ALA A 52 32.81 -6.89 2.20
C ALA A 52 34.14 -6.49 1.54
N GLN A 53 34.43 -7.04 0.35
CA GLN A 53 35.64 -6.70 -0.42
C GLN A 53 35.68 -5.23 -0.85
N MET A 54 34.53 -4.65 -1.24
CA MET A 54 34.44 -3.25 -1.60
C MET A 54 34.73 -2.35 -0.40
N ILE A 55 34.20 -2.72 0.77
CA ILE A 55 34.41 -2.01 2.04
C ILE A 55 35.89 -2.01 2.40
N SER A 56 36.55 -3.17 2.42
CA SER A 56 37.98 -3.28 2.74
C SER A 56 38.89 -2.49 1.78
N ARG A 57 38.49 -2.34 0.51
CA ARG A 57 39.27 -1.59 -0.49
C ARG A 57 39.07 -0.08 -0.41
N ARG A 58 37.85 0.37 -0.07
CA ARG A 58 37.46 1.79 -0.18
C ARG A 58 37.58 2.55 1.14
N LEU A 59 37.57 1.86 2.27
CA LEU A 59 37.78 2.50 3.56
C LEU A 59 39.27 2.68 3.84
N THR A 60 39.68 3.93 3.91
CA THR A 60 40.97 4.37 4.45
C THR A 60 40.69 5.27 5.66
N GLU A 61 41.63 5.36 6.59
CA GLU A 61 41.56 6.27 7.75
C GLU A 61 40.38 5.96 8.71
N LEU A 62 40.60 5.01 9.62
CA LEU A 62 39.64 4.58 10.65
C LEU A 62 40.08 4.99 12.07
N ASN A 63 40.89 6.04 12.19
CA ASN A 63 41.41 6.49 13.49
C ASN A 63 40.26 6.96 14.39
N GLY A 64 40.14 6.36 15.57
CA GLY A 64 39.12 6.71 16.55
C GLY A 64 37.73 6.11 16.29
N ILE A 65 37.62 5.14 15.38
CA ILE A 65 36.37 4.40 15.13
C ILE A 65 36.43 3.07 15.88
N ASP A 66 35.48 2.86 16.78
CA ASP A 66 35.40 1.63 17.58
C ASP A 66 34.75 0.49 16.79
N ARG A 67 33.74 0.82 15.96
CA ARG A 67 32.95 -0.17 15.23
C ARG A 67 32.31 0.39 13.97
N ILE A 68 32.21 -0.44 12.93
CA ILE A 68 31.65 -0.10 11.63
C ILE A 68 30.30 -0.82 11.47
N ILE A 69 29.22 -0.06 11.31
CA ILE A 69 27.89 -0.59 11.01
C ILE A 69 27.67 -0.57 9.51
N VAL A 70 27.52 -1.76 8.91
CA VAL A 70 27.27 -1.92 7.48
C VAL A 70 25.80 -2.25 7.21
N PRO A 71 25.19 -1.85 6.09
CA PRO A 71 23.80 -2.19 5.80
C PRO A 71 23.57 -3.70 5.79
N GLY A 72 22.40 -4.15 6.23
CA GLY A 72 22.05 -5.57 6.34
C GLY A 72 22.14 -6.34 5.01
N LEU A 73 21.93 -5.64 3.89
CA LEU A 73 22.03 -6.19 2.53
C LEU A 73 23.47 -6.29 1.98
N CYS A 74 24.48 -5.84 2.72
CA CYS A 74 25.88 -5.94 2.31
C CYS A 74 26.28 -7.41 2.13
N ARG A 75 26.79 -7.79 0.95
CA ARG A 75 27.13 -9.19 0.66
C ARG A 75 28.54 -9.57 1.10
N GLY A 76 28.74 -10.85 1.38
CA GLY A 76 30.06 -11.40 1.71
C GLY A 76 30.37 -11.43 3.21
N ASP A 77 31.55 -11.95 3.51
CA ASP A 77 32.04 -12.21 4.86
C ASP A 77 32.62 -10.94 5.51
N LEU A 78 31.94 -10.44 6.54
CA LEU A 78 32.37 -9.27 7.30
C LEU A 78 33.51 -9.57 8.28
N SER A 79 33.74 -10.83 8.64
CA SER A 79 34.88 -11.20 9.50
C SER A 79 36.20 -10.95 8.77
N SER A 80 36.29 -11.35 7.50
CA SER A 80 37.40 -11.00 6.60
C SER A 80 37.59 -9.49 6.46
N ALA A 81 36.50 -8.72 6.34
CA ALA A 81 36.58 -7.26 6.26
C ALA A 81 37.08 -6.63 7.57
N SER A 82 36.62 -7.14 8.72
CA SER A 82 37.05 -6.69 10.04
C SER A 82 38.54 -6.93 10.26
N GLN A 83 39.04 -8.10 9.86
CA GLN A 83 40.47 -8.43 9.93
C GLN A 83 41.32 -7.51 9.05
N ALA A 84 40.88 -7.23 7.83
CA ALA A 84 41.61 -6.35 6.90
C ALA A 84 41.68 -4.89 7.38
N LEU A 85 40.64 -4.41 8.06
CA LEU A 85 40.51 -3.02 8.50
C LEU A 85 40.99 -2.79 9.93
N GLY A 86 41.14 -3.85 10.73
CA GLY A 86 41.51 -3.75 12.14
C GLY A 86 40.40 -3.20 13.06
N VAL A 87 39.17 -3.09 12.55
CA VAL A 87 37.99 -2.58 13.26
C VAL A 87 36.82 -3.54 13.03
N GLU A 88 36.01 -3.76 14.07
CA GLU A 88 34.86 -4.67 13.98
C GLU A 88 33.81 -4.15 12.98
N CYS A 89 33.51 -4.93 11.94
CA CYS A 89 32.42 -4.67 11.00
C CYS A 89 31.19 -5.49 11.40
N VAL A 90 30.14 -4.81 11.84
CA VAL A 90 28.86 -5.42 12.25
C VAL A 90 27.81 -5.19 11.17
N ARG A 91 27.05 -6.24 10.87
CA ARG A 91 25.89 -6.16 9.97
C ARG A 91 24.73 -5.49 10.70
N GLY A 92 24.37 -4.28 10.26
CA GLY A 92 23.19 -3.56 10.71
C GLY A 92 21.91 -4.07 10.04
N THR A 93 20.87 -3.25 10.10
CA THR A 93 19.53 -3.61 9.62
C THR A 93 19.42 -3.62 8.10
N ILE A 94 18.49 -4.41 7.58
CA ILE A 94 18.13 -4.41 6.15
C ILE A 94 17.38 -3.12 5.79
N ASP A 95 16.46 -2.69 6.64
CA ASP A 95 15.70 -1.44 6.51
C ASP A 95 16.16 -0.45 7.58
N LEU A 96 16.41 0.80 7.18
CA LEU A 96 16.89 1.85 8.08
C LEU A 96 15.89 2.16 9.18
N LYS A 97 14.58 1.98 8.94
CA LYS A 97 13.55 2.22 9.96
C LYS A 97 13.69 1.31 11.18
N ASP A 98 14.35 0.17 11.03
CA ASP A 98 14.55 -0.81 12.10
C ASP A 98 15.83 -0.49 12.91
N LEU A 99 16.58 0.55 12.50
CA LEU A 99 17.83 0.94 13.17
C LEU A 99 17.62 1.35 14.64
N PRO A 100 16.54 2.05 15.04
CA PRO A 100 16.25 2.27 16.45
C PRO A 100 16.13 0.95 17.23
N ALA A 101 15.38 -0.03 16.70
CA ALA A 101 15.22 -1.35 17.31
C ALA A 101 16.54 -2.11 17.39
N PHE A 102 17.44 -1.98 16.40
CA PHE A 102 18.79 -2.53 16.45
C PHE A 102 19.61 -2.01 17.65
N PHE A 103 19.33 -0.79 18.10
CA PHE A 103 19.92 -0.22 19.32
C PHE A 103 18.98 -0.29 20.54
N GLY A 104 17.96 -1.15 20.51
CA GLY A 104 17.05 -1.39 21.63
C GLY A 104 16.06 -0.26 21.90
N ARG A 105 15.71 0.54 20.88
CA ARG A 105 14.78 1.67 20.97
C ARG A 105 13.50 1.41 20.18
N ASP A 106 12.42 2.05 20.62
CA ASP A 106 11.14 1.97 19.93
C ASP A 106 11.20 2.66 18.56
N CYS A 107 10.67 1.99 17.54
CA CYS A 107 10.45 2.58 16.22
C CYS A 107 9.17 3.40 16.24
N LYS A 108 9.26 4.71 15.97
CA LYS A 108 8.06 5.54 15.81
C LYS A 108 7.38 5.21 14.47
N PRO A 109 6.03 5.12 14.43
CA PRO A 109 5.32 4.98 13.17
C PRO A 109 5.51 6.24 12.31
N VAL A 110 5.57 6.05 10.99
CA VAL A 110 5.66 7.16 10.04
C VAL A 110 4.33 7.91 10.02
N ASP A 111 4.38 9.24 10.10
CA ASP A 111 3.20 10.09 9.98
C ASP A 111 2.75 10.19 8.50
N LEU A 112 1.59 9.63 8.20
CA LEU A 112 0.95 9.64 6.88
C LEU A 112 -0.29 10.53 6.83
N THR A 113 -0.47 11.42 7.81
CA THR A 113 -1.65 12.30 7.86
C THR A 113 -1.61 13.40 6.80
N GLN A 114 -0.42 13.74 6.31
CA GLN A 114 -0.18 14.84 5.37
C GLN A 114 -0.12 14.36 3.91
N HIS A 115 -0.59 15.21 2.99
CA HIS A 115 -0.45 15.07 1.54
C HIS A 115 -0.48 16.47 0.89
N ASN A 116 -0.08 16.56 -0.38
CA ASN A 116 -0.09 17.80 -1.18
C ASN A 116 -0.75 17.64 -2.56
N VAL A 117 -1.39 16.49 -2.81
CA VAL A 117 -2.14 16.20 -4.04
C VAL A 117 -3.61 16.06 -3.67
N GLU A 118 -4.48 16.84 -4.29
CA GLU A 118 -5.93 16.73 -4.16
C GLU A 118 -6.45 15.58 -5.05
N ILE A 119 -7.44 14.82 -4.57
CA ILE A 119 -8.09 13.76 -5.32
C ILE A 119 -9.51 14.19 -5.68
N PHE A 120 -9.77 14.23 -6.98
CA PHE A 120 -11.09 14.40 -7.56
C PHE A 120 -11.62 13.00 -7.86
N GLY A 121 -12.63 12.57 -7.11
CA GLY A 121 -13.27 11.26 -7.29
C GLY A 121 -14.45 11.38 -8.24
N GLU A 122 -14.34 10.77 -9.42
CA GLU A 122 -15.32 10.93 -10.50
C GLU A 122 -16.50 9.96 -10.39
N ILE A 123 -17.71 10.51 -10.54
CA ILE A 123 -18.94 9.77 -10.81
C ILE A 123 -19.26 9.95 -12.30
N VAL A 124 -18.69 9.06 -13.12
CA VAL A 124 -18.66 9.16 -14.59
C VAL A 124 -20.05 9.09 -15.23
N ASP A 125 -21.00 8.39 -14.59
CA ASP A 125 -22.34 8.13 -15.08
C ASP A 125 -23.42 8.97 -14.36
N ALA A 126 -23.05 10.13 -13.81
CA ALA A 126 -23.94 10.96 -13.00
C ALA A 126 -25.32 11.29 -13.64
N PRO A 127 -25.43 11.57 -14.97
CA PRO A 127 -26.73 11.77 -15.61
C PRO A 127 -27.68 10.56 -15.53
N MET A 128 -27.14 9.36 -15.34
CA MET A 128 -27.89 8.09 -15.39
C MET A 128 -28.32 7.57 -14.02
N VAL A 129 -27.86 8.20 -12.93
CA VAL A 129 -28.14 7.76 -11.57
C VAL A 129 -28.92 8.82 -10.78
N SER A 130 -29.59 8.39 -9.72
CA SER A 130 -30.33 9.30 -8.84
C SER A 130 -29.39 10.12 -7.97
N ILE A 131 -29.89 11.26 -7.47
CA ILE A 131 -29.16 12.09 -6.51
C ILE A 131 -28.78 11.28 -5.25
N ASP A 132 -29.67 10.41 -4.77
CA ASP A 132 -29.39 9.55 -3.61
C ASP A 132 -28.21 8.60 -3.85
N GLU A 133 -28.10 8.03 -5.06
CA GLU A 133 -26.98 7.17 -5.45
C GLU A 133 -25.69 7.99 -5.58
N ILE A 134 -25.76 9.20 -6.14
CA ILE A 134 -24.63 10.14 -6.22
C ILE A 134 -24.11 10.46 -4.81
N LEU A 135 -24.99 10.77 -3.86
CA LEU A 135 -24.62 11.05 -2.48
C LEU A 135 -23.99 9.84 -1.77
N GLN A 136 -24.49 8.63 -2.03
CA GLN A 136 -23.90 7.41 -1.48
C GLN A 136 -22.48 7.16 -2.01
N ARG A 137 -22.26 7.38 -3.32
CA ARG A 137 -20.94 7.26 -3.95
C ARG A 137 -20.00 8.37 -3.47
N ALA A 138 -20.46 9.61 -3.38
CA ALA A 138 -19.71 10.73 -2.83
C ALA A 138 -19.23 10.47 -1.40
N GLU A 139 -20.11 9.91 -0.55
CA GLU A 139 -19.75 9.55 0.82
C GLU A 139 -18.71 8.42 0.87
N LYS A 140 -18.84 7.40 0.00
CA LYS A 140 -17.80 6.38 -0.16
C LYS A 140 -16.47 7.02 -0.55
N TYR A 141 -16.45 7.86 -1.57
CA TYR A 141 -15.23 8.49 -2.07
C TYR A 141 -14.58 9.41 -1.03
N ARG A 142 -15.36 10.18 -0.27
CA ARG A 142 -14.85 10.98 0.86
C ARG A 142 -14.20 10.11 1.93
N ARG A 143 -14.82 8.98 2.28
CA ARG A 143 -14.22 8.00 3.23
C ARG A 143 -12.95 7.38 2.67
N ASP A 144 -12.89 7.16 1.36
CA ASP A 144 -11.74 6.60 0.67
C ASP A 144 -10.64 7.66 0.38
N GLY A 145 -10.91 8.94 0.66
CA GLY A 145 -9.91 10.02 0.65
C GLY A 145 -10.03 11.03 -0.48
N ALA A 146 -11.12 11.05 -1.25
CA ALA A 146 -11.40 12.11 -2.20
C ALA A 146 -11.64 13.46 -1.49
N ASP A 147 -11.06 14.54 -2.03
CA ASP A 147 -11.22 15.90 -1.53
C ASP A 147 -12.33 16.66 -2.26
N VAL A 148 -12.59 16.28 -3.51
CA VAL A 148 -13.59 16.87 -4.40
C VAL A 148 -14.36 15.75 -5.09
N ILE A 149 -15.67 15.90 -5.21
CA ILE A 149 -16.52 14.99 -5.98
C ILE A 149 -16.67 15.57 -7.37
N ASP A 150 -16.20 14.82 -8.35
CA ASP A 150 -16.30 15.19 -9.76
C ASP A 150 -17.51 14.50 -10.39
N ILE A 151 -18.33 15.30 -11.06
CA ILE A 151 -19.59 14.90 -11.68
C ILE A 151 -19.36 14.88 -13.19
N GLY A 152 -19.17 13.68 -13.72
CA GLY A 152 -18.95 13.44 -15.14
C GLY A 152 -20.25 13.58 -15.93
N CYS A 153 -20.28 14.52 -16.88
CA CYS A 153 -21.32 14.61 -17.89
C CYS A 153 -21.05 13.63 -19.02
N LEU A 154 -22.12 13.17 -19.68
CA LEU A 154 -22.03 12.24 -20.79
C LEU A 154 -22.28 12.98 -22.12
N PRO A 155 -21.48 12.73 -23.18
CA PRO A 155 -21.72 13.30 -24.50
C PRO A 155 -23.14 13.02 -25.00
N ASP A 156 -23.73 14.00 -25.69
CA ASP A 156 -25.08 13.92 -26.29
C ASP A 156 -26.20 13.49 -25.31
N THR A 157 -25.98 13.63 -24.00
CA THR A 157 -26.90 13.14 -22.96
C THR A 157 -27.34 14.30 -22.07
N PRO A 158 -28.65 14.64 -22.03
CA PRO A 158 -29.15 15.68 -21.14
C PRO A 158 -28.93 15.33 -19.67
N PHE A 159 -28.51 16.30 -18.87
CA PHE A 159 -28.42 16.19 -17.41
C PHE A 159 -29.49 17.09 -16.75
N PRO A 160 -30.74 16.60 -16.60
CA PRO A 160 -31.86 17.44 -16.13
C PRO A 160 -31.77 17.81 -14.64
N HIS A 161 -31.13 16.98 -13.83
CA HIS A 161 -30.96 17.15 -12.38
C HIS A 161 -29.56 17.66 -12.00
N LEU A 162 -28.85 18.31 -12.91
CA LEU A 162 -27.48 18.83 -12.68
C LEU A 162 -27.44 19.81 -11.52
N GLU A 163 -28.28 20.85 -11.57
CA GLU A 163 -28.32 21.90 -10.54
C GLU A 163 -28.78 21.34 -9.19
N GLU A 164 -29.76 20.42 -9.20
CA GLU A 164 -30.22 19.74 -7.98
C GLU A 164 -29.13 18.86 -7.37
N THR A 165 -28.33 18.19 -8.21
CA THR A 165 -27.18 17.38 -7.79
C THR A 165 -26.11 18.22 -7.12
N ILE A 166 -25.73 19.35 -7.72
CA ILE A 166 -24.73 20.28 -7.17
C ILE A 166 -25.18 20.80 -5.79
N ASN A 167 -26.42 21.28 -5.71
CA ASN A 167 -27.00 21.77 -4.46
C ASN A 167 -27.01 20.68 -3.37
N ALA A 168 -27.42 19.46 -3.69
CA ALA A 168 -27.47 18.35 -2.73
C ALA A 168 -26.07 17.96 -2.20
N LEU A 169 -25.05 18.00 -3.06
CA LEU A 169 -23.67 17.74 -2.66
C LEU A 169 -23.12 18.86 -1.76
N HIS A 170 -23.38 20.13 -2.08
CA HIS A 170 -22.98 21.26 -1.23
C HIS A 170 -23.71 21.24 0.12
N ASP A 171 -25.01 20.94 0.14
CA ASP A 171 -25.79 20.79 1.38
C ASP A 171 -25.24 19.67 2.27
N SER A 172 -24.60 18.67 1.66
CA SER A 172 -23.90 17.58 2.35
C SER A 172 -22.44 17.88 2.69
N GLY A 173 -21.95 19.08 2.37
CA GLY A 173 -20.60 19.57 2.71
C GLY A 173 -19.49 19.13 1.75
N PHE A 174 -19.81 18.63 0.56
CA PHE A 174 -18.82 18.28 -0.45
C PHE A 174 -18.39 19.51 -1.25
N LYS A 175 -17.16 19.50 -1.77
CA LYS A 175 -16.78 20.33 -2.91
C LYS A 175 -17.16 19.61 -4.19
N VAL A 176 -17.61 20.36 -5.19
CA VAL A 176 -18.18 19.81 -6.43
C VAL A 176 -17.40 20.31 -7.63
N SER A 177 -17.09 19.39 -8.52
CA SER A 177 -16.46 19.64 -9.81
C SER A 177 -17.34 19.10 -10.92
N ILE A 178 -17.43 19.80 -12.05
CA ILE A 178 -18.16 19.35 -13.24
C ILE A 178 -17.17 19.05 -14.35
N ASP A 179 -17.19 17.84 -14.89
CA ASP A 179 -16.44 17.47 -16.09
C ASP A 179 -17.39 17.29 -17.28
N SER A 180 -17.28 18.17 -18.26
CA SER A 180 -18.06 18.10 -19.49
C SER A 180 -17.28 18.66 -20.67
N LEU A 181 -17.55 18.10 -21.85
CA LEU A 181 -17.12 18.67 -23.13
C LEU A 181 -18.14 19.66 -23.70
N GLU A 182 -19.34 19.73 -23.12
CA GLU A 182 -20.43 20.61 -23.56
C GLU A 182 -20.41 21.93 -22.79
N GLU A 183 -20.28 23.05 -23.52
CA GLU A 183 -20.22 24.40 -22.93
C GLU A 183 -21.47 24.74 -22.10
N GLU A 184 -22.64 24.23 -22.49
CA GLU A 184 -23.89 24.47 -21.78
C GLU A 184 -23.89 23.82 -20.38
N ASP A 185 -23.38 22.61 -20.24
CA ASP A 185 -23.29 21.93 -18.96
C ASP A 185 -22.29 22.61 -18.03
N LEU A 186 -21.13 23.04 -18.56
CA LEU A 186 -20.14 23.80 -17.80
C LEU A 186 -20.72 25.13 -17.29
N LEU A 187 -21.43 25.87 -18.15
CA LEU A 187 -22.05 27.14 -17.77
C LEU A 187 -23.18 26.93 -16.74
N ARG A 188 -24.04 25.92 -16.93
CA ARG A 188 -25.10 25.58 -15.97
C ARG A 188 -24.52 25.18 -14.62
N GLY A 189 -23.53 24.29 -14.63
CA GLY A 189 -22.85 23.81 -13.42
C GLY A 189 -22.16 24.93 -12.66
N GLY A 190 -21.42 25.79 -13.35
CA GLY A 190 -20.76 26.94 -12.73
C GLY A 190 -21.76 27.96 -12.16
N LYS A 191 -22.88 28.22 -12.85
CA LYS A 191 -23.96 29.08 -12.33
C LYS A 191 -24.71 28.50 -11.14
N ALA A 192 -24.80 27.17 -11.07
CA ALA A 192 -25.34 26.46 -9.91
C ALA A 192 -24.38 26.45 -8.71
N GLY A 193 -23.13 26.88 -8.90
CA GLY A 193 -22.17 27.09 -7.83
C GLY A 193 -21.06 26.04 -7.73
N ALA A 194 -20.87 25.19 -8.75
CA ALA A 194 -19.76 24.22 -8.76
C ALA A 194 -18.41 24.89 -8.48
N ASP A 195 -17.58 24.28 -7.63
CA ASP A 195 -16.29 24.84 -7.21
C ASP A 195 -15.25 24.80 -8.35
N PHE A 196 -15.33 23.76 -9.20
CA PHE A 196 -14.40 23.53 -10.31
C PHE A 196 -15.16 23.20 -11.60
N LEU A 197 -14.55 23.56 -12.73
CA LEU A 197 -15.01 23.19 -14.07
C LEU A 197 -13.85 22.56 -14.84
N LEU A 198 -14.00 21.30 -15.23
CA LEU A 198 -13.00 20.56 -16.00
C LEU A 198 -13.15 20.83 -17.49
N SER A 199 -12.07 20.52 -18.22
CA SER A 199 -12.08 20.44 -19.68
C SER A 199 -12.31 21.77 -20.42
N LEU A 200 -11.96 22.93 -19.83
CA LEU A 200 -12.01 24.22 -20.53
C LEU A 200 -10.87 24.34 -21.56
N LYS A 201 -11.24 24.71 -22.79
CA LYS A 201 -10.35 24.88 -23.94
C LYS A 201 -10.20 26.35 -24.28
N GLU A 202 -9.28 26.70 -25.18
CA GLU A 202 -9.08 28.08 -25.64
C GLU A 202 -10.37 28.70 -26.19
N SER A 203 -11.16 27.90 -26.92
CA SER A 203 -12.48 28.29 -27.46
C SER A 203 -13.56 28.52 -26.40
N SER A 204 -13.51 27.85 -25.25
CA SER A 204 -14.53 27.90 -24.20
C SER A 204 -14.13 28.72 -22.96
N LEU A 205 -12.96 29.39 -22.97
CA LEU A 205 -12.46 30.19 -21.83
C LEU A 205 -13.40 31.32 -21.40
N TRP A 206 -14.30 31.76 -22.28
CA TRP A 206 -15.28 32.80 -21.98
C TRP A 206 -16.22 32.37 -20.84
N ILE A 207 -16.50 31.08 -20.66
CA ILE A 207 -17.37 30.55 -19.61
C ILE A 207 -16.83 30.92 -18.23
N ALA A 208 -15.51 30.84 -18.06
CA ALA A 208 -14.88 31.16 -16.79
C ALA A 208 -15.12 32.63 -16.39
N ASP A 209 -15.33 33.55 -17.33
CA ASP A 209 -15.64 34.95 -17.02
C ASP A 209 -17.09 35.15 -16.53
N GLU A 210 -17.96 34.16 -16.74
CA GLU A 210 -19.37 34.18 -16.34
C GLU A 210 -19.65 33.51 -15.00
N VAL A 211 -18.66 32.81 -14.42
CA VAL A 211 -18.81 32.01 -13.19
C VAL A 211 -17.60 32.14 -12.26
N ASP A 212 -17.81 31.88 -10.97
CA ASP A 212 -16.77 31.96 -9.94
C ASP A 212 -15.89 30.69 -9.84
N SER A 213 -16.29 29.60 -10.50
CA SER A 213 -15.61 28.30 -10.49
C SER A 213 -14.13 28.40 -10.92
N ILE A 214 -13.29 27.53 -10.35
CA ILE A 214 -11.88 27.39 -10.71
C ILE A 214 -11.78 26.48 -11.96
N PRO A 215 -11.29 26.98 -13.10
CA PRO A 215 -11.22 26.16 -14.30
C PRO A 215 -9.96 25.27 -14.33
N ILE A 216 -10.12 24.09 -14.92
CA ILE A 216 -9.02 23.22 -15.34
C ILE A 216 -8.90 23.39 -16.85
N LEU A 217 -7.76 23.91 -17.29
CA LEU A 217 -7.48 24.21 -18.68
C LEU A 217 -6.85 23.01 -19.37
N ILE A 218 -7.37 22.64 -20.53
CA ILE A 218 -6.85 21.56 -21.37
C ILE A 218 -6.47 22.10 -22.77
N PRO A 219 -5.64 21.38 -23.54
CA PRO A 219 -5.41 21.67 -24.94
C PRO A 219 -6.72 21.74 -25.76
N GLU A 220 -6.77 22.63 -26.75
CA GLU A 220 -7.88 22.73 -27.70
C GLU A 220 -8.07 21.40 -28.45
N ASN A 221 -6.96 20.86 -28.96
CA ASN A 221 -6.88 19.55 -29.58
C ASN A 221 -5.91 18.67 -28.81
N HIS A 222 -6.14 17.36 -28.86
CA HIS A 222 -5.26 16.40 -28.19
C HIS A 222 -3.79 16.59 -28.61
N GLY A 223 -2.90 16.78 -27.63
CA GLY A 223 -1.47 17.01 -27.83
C GLY A 223 -1.05 18.46 -28.21
N ASP A 224 -2.00 19.37 -28.43
CA ASP A 224 -1.71 20.78 -28.81
C ASP A 224 -1.31 21.63 -27.59
N MET A 225 -0.06 21.48 -27.15
CA MET A 225 0.47 22.23 -26.01
C MET A 225 0.52 23.75 -26.25
N ASP A 226 0.64 24.21 -27.49
CA ASP A 226 0.66 25.65 -27.81
C ASP A 226 -0.66 26.32 -27.45
N SER A 227 -1.79 25.65 -27.71
CA SER A 227 -3.12 26.13 -27.27
C SER A 227 -3.27 26.19 -25.75
N LEU A 228 -2.73 25.19 -25.04
CA LEU A 228 -2.73 25.17 -23.59
C LEU A 228 -1.88 26.32 -23.02
N TYR A 229 -0.68 26.56 -23.57
CA TYR A 229 0.18 27.67 -23.13
C TYR A 229 -0.46 29.05 -23.34
N ARG A 230 -1.18 29.27 -24.44
CA ARG A 230 -1.94 30.52 -24.66
C ARG A 230 -3.04 30.68 -23.60
N SER A 231 -3.75 29.61 -23.27
CA SER A 231 -4.79 29.59 -22.24
C SER A 231 -4.20 29.87 -20.84
N ILE A 232 -3.08 29.25 -20.51
CA ILE A 232 -2.30 29.50 -19.27
C ILE A 232 -1.90 30.97 -19.19
N GLU A 233 -1.34 31.55 -20.27
CA GLU A 233 -0.91 32.95 -20.28
C GLU A 233 -2.09 33.91 -20.09
N ALA A 234 -3.23 33.62 -20.71
CA ALA A 234 -4.45 34.42 -20.56
C ALA A 234 -4.94 34.44 -19.10
N PHE A 235 -4.95 33.29 -18.42
CA PHE A 235 -5.38 33.20 -17.02
C PHE A 235 -4.35 33.72 -16.02
N ALA A 236 -3.07 33.51 -16.28
CA ALA A 236 -2.00 34.10 -15.48
C ALA A 236 -2.10 35.63 -15.42
N LYS A 237 -2.45 36.29 -16.54
CA LYS A 237 -2.69 37.75 -16.59
C LYS A 237 -3.92 38.19 -15.80
N LYS A 238 -4.96 37.34 -15.71
CA LYS A 238 -6.17 37.62 -14.93
C LYS A 238 -5.95 37.49 -13.42
N GLY A 239 -4.88 36.81 -12.97
CA GLY A 239 -4.59 36.59 -11.55
C GLY A 239 -5.63 35.70 -10.84
N ARG A 240 -6.38 34.90 -11.60
CA ARG A 240 -7.37 33.95 -11.06
C ARG A 240 -6.71 32.59 -10.81
N PRO A 241 -7.13 31.81 -9.80
CA PRO A 241 -6.72 30.42 -9.67
C PRO A 241 -7.22 29.58 -10.85
N PHE A 242 -6.39 28.67 -11.33
CA PHE A 242 -6.73 27.65 -12.33
C PHE A 242 -5.76 26.48 -12.22
N TYR A 243 -6.11 25.35 -12.82
CA TYR A 243 -5.21 24.23 -13.05
C TYR A 243 -4.98 24.08 -14.56
N ALA A 244 -3.87 23.45 -14.94
CA ALA A 244 -3.66 22.97 -16.29
C ALA A 244 -3.55 21.45 -16.30
N ASP A 245 -4.07 20.83 -17.35
CA ASP A 245 -3.97 19.39 -17.57
C ASP A 245 -3.49 19.13 -19.01
N ALA A 246 -2.35 18.45 -19.14
CA ALA A 246 -1.74 18.10 -20.44
C ALA A 246 -2.30 16.81 -21.05
N ILE A 247 -3.28 16.19 -20.37
CA ILE A 247 -3.97 14.94 -20.69
C ILE A 247 -3.03 13.74 -20.69
N LEU A 248 -3.23 12.82 -19.75
CA LEU A 248 -2.49 11.56 -19.68
C LEU A 248 -3.13 10.50 -20.58
N ASP A 249 -2.31 9.91 -21.45
CA ASP A 249 -2.77 8.96 -22.47
C ASP A 249 -2.72 7.51 -22.02
N PRO A 250 -3.62 6.64 -22.54
CA PRO A 250 -3.52 5.19 -22.35
C PRO A 250 -2.23 4.59 -22.93
N ILE A 251 -1.83 3.43 -22.40
CA ILE A 251 -0.70 2.65 -22.92
C ILE A 251 -0.96 2.30 -24.40
N HIS A 252 0.06 2.46 -25.24
CA HIS A 252 0.02 2.34 -26.72
C HIS A 252 -0.70 3.45 -27.48
N PHE A 253 -1.29 4.44 -26.80
CA PHE A 253 -1.97 5.57 -27.44
C PHE A 253 -1.30 6.92 -27.16
N GLY A 254 -0.07 6.92 -26.67
CA GLY A 254 0.68 8.14 -26.38
C GLY A 254 1.19 8.24 -24.94
N PHE A 255 0.95 7.25 -24.08
CA PHE A 255 1.30 7.31 -22.65
C PHE A 255 2.67 7.94 -22.34
N THR A 256 3.76 7.41 -22.90
CA THR A 256 5.11 7.95 -22.63
C THR A 256 5.30 9.39 -23.14
N GLU A 257 4.68 9.72 -24.27
CA GLU A 257 4.69 11.09 -24.80
C GLU A 257 3.91 12.03 -23.88
N SER A 258 2.75 11.60 -23.37
CA SER A 258 1.97 12.37 -22.40
C SER A 258 2.71 12.64 -21.10
N VAL A 259 3.44 11.66 -20.56
CA VAL A 259 4.33 11.86 -19.39
C VAL A 259 5.39 12.92 -19.69
N THR A 260 5.93 12.92 -20.91
CA THR A 260 6.90 13.94 -21.35
C THR A 260 6.25 15.33 -21.42
N ARG A 261 5.01 15.45 -21.91
CA ARG A 261 4.24 16.71 -21.91
C ARG A 261 4.05 17.27 -20.50
N TYR A 262 3.72 16.44 -19.52
CA TYR A 262 3.63 16.89 -18.11
C TYR A 262 4.97 17.34 -17.55
N HIS A 263 6.05 16.61 -17.86
CA HIS A 263 7.39 16.98 -17.42
C HIS A 263 7.79 18.35 -18.00
N GLU A 264 7.59 18.56 -19.29
CA GLU A 264 7.86 19.83 -19.98
C GLU A 264 6.98 20.96 -19.44
N LEU A 265 5.68 20.72 -19.21
CA LEU A 265 4.76 21.69 -18.62
C LEU A 265 5.26 22.17 -17.26
N ARG A 266 5.69 21.27 -16.37
CA ARG A 266 6.25 21.64 -15.06
C ARG A 266 7.56 22.41 -15.19
N GLN A 267 8.44 22.06 -16.13
CA GLN A 267 9.69 22.81 -16.36
C GLN A 267 9.44 24.22 -16.87
N ASN A 268 8.49 24.37 -17.80
CA ASN A 268 8.16 25.67 -18.40
C ASN A 268 7.31 26.55 -17.49
N CYS A 269 6.53 25.95 -16.60
CA CYS A 269 5.64 26.65 -15.66
C CYS A 269 5.81 26.11 -14.22
N PRO A 270 6.91 26.46 -13.52
CA PRO A 270 7.27 25.85 -12.23
C PRO A 270 6.21 26.02 -11.12
N ASP A 271 5.53 27.17 -11.07
CA ASP A 271 4.57 27.51 -10.01
C ASP A 271 3.11 27.19 -10.39
N LEU A 272 2.87 26.64 -11.59
CA LEU A 272 1.52 26.36 -12.09
C LEU A 272 0.88 25.20 -11.32
N LYS A 273 -0.40 25.32 -10.99
CA LYS A 273 -1.15 24.17 -10.49
C LYS A 273 -1.46 23.21 -11.63
N ILE A 274 -1.09 21.94 -11.49
CA ILE A 274 -1.29 20.92 -12.51
C ILE A 274 -2.26 19.85 -11.99
N MET A 275 -3.21 19.47 -12.84
CA MET A 275 -4.07 18.31 -12.66
C MET A 275 -3.65 17.18 -13.62
N MET A 276 -3.85 15.93 -13.21
CA MET A 276 -3.63 14.76 -14.06
C MET A 276 -4.75 13.74 -13.90
N GLY A 277 -5.48 13.44 -14.97
CA GLY A 277 -6.38 12.29 -15.01
C GLY A 277 -5.62 10.96 -15.03
N ILE A 278 -5.80 10.13 -14.02
CA ILE A 278 -5.09 8.84 -13.89
C ILE A 278 -5.95 7.61 -14.25
N GLY A 279 -7.27 7.79 -14.37
CA GLY A 279 -8.24 6.72 -14.64
C GLY A 279 -7.93 5.92 -15.91
N ASN A 280 -7.40 6.56 -16.95
CA ASN A 280 -7.02 5.90 -18.21
C ASN A 280 -6.00 4.76 -18.03
N LEU A 281 -5.19 4.81 -16.97
CA LEU A 281 -4.13 3.82 -16.74
C LEU A 281 -4.59 2.72 -15.79
N THR A 282 -5.37 3.06 -14.76
CA THR A 282 -5.95 2.08 -13.84
C THR A 282 -7.08 1.28 -14.49
N GLU A 283 -7.97 1.93 -15.25
CA GLU A 283 -9.14 1.27 -15.86
C GLU A 283 -8.79 0.42 -17.10
N LEU A 284 -7.77 0.84 -17.87
CA LEU A 284 -7.45 0.22 -19.17
C LEU A 284 -6.20 -0.69 -19.11
N THR A 285 -5.77 -1.08 -17.92
CA THR A 285 -4.63 -1.99 -17.73
C THR A 285 -4.99 -3.11 -16.77
N GLU A 286 -4.91 -4.37 -17.22
CA GLU A 286 -5.09 -5.55 -16.36
C GLU A 286 -3.83 -5.81 -15.50
N ALA A 287 -3.70 -5.09 -14.39
CA ALA A 287 -2.67 -5.31 -13.37
C ALA A 287 -3.15 -4.80 -12.01
N ASP A 288 -2.48 -5.15 -10.91
CA ASP A 288 -2.88 -4.64 -9.59
C ASP A 288 -2.78 -3.10 -9.56
N THR A 289 -3.92 -2.46 -9.35
CA THR A 289 -4.05 -0.99 -9.33
C THR A 289 -3.22 -0.36 -8.22
N THR A 290 -2.92 -1.07 -7.12
CA THR A 290 -2.02 -0.56 -6.07
C THR A 290 -0.61 -0.28 -6.60
N GLY A 291 -0.11 -1.14 -7.50
CA GLY A 291 1.20 -1.00 -8.13
C GLY A 291 1.20 0.10 -9.19
N ILE A 292 0.12 0.20 -9.97
CA ILE A 292 -0.08 1.28 -10.95
C ILE A 292 -0.10 2.63 -10.23
N ASN A 293 -0.95 2.77 -9.21
CA ASN A 293 -1.05 3.98 -8.39
C ASN A 293 0.29 4.33 -7.72
N ALA A 294 1.04 3.35 -7.20
CA ALA A 294 2.37 3.62 -6.64
C ALA A 294 3.33 4.24 -7.66
N LEU A 295 3.33 3.79 -8.92
CA LEU A 295 4.18 4.37 -9.96
C LEU A 295 3.68 5.74 -10.42
N LEU A 296 2.37 5.89 -10.65
CA LEU A 296 1.76 7.16 -11.04
C LEU A 296 2.01 8.24 -9.98
N PHE A 297 1.76 7.95 -8.70
CA PHE A 297 2.00 8.91 -7.62
C PHE A 297 3.48 9.20 -7.40
N GLY A 298 4.38 8.26 -7.72
CA GLY A 298 5.82 8.53 -7.79
C GLY A 298 6.14 9.61 -8.80
N MET A 299 5.62 9.48 -10.03
CA MET A 299 5.80 10.48 -11.10
C MET A 299 5.12 11.82 -10.75
N ILE A 300 3.90 11.80 -10.22
CA ILE A 300 3.17 12.98 -9.73
C ILE A 300 3.97 13.72 -8.67
N SER A 301 4.56 13.00 -7.71
CA SER A 301 5.39 13.56 -6.66
C SER A 301 6.69 14.17 -7.20
N GLU A 302 7.33 13.53 -8.19
CA GLU A 302 8.54 14.07 -8.84
C GLU A 302 8.25 15.31 -9.69
N MET A 303 7.09 15.36 -10.35
CA MET A 303 6.65 16.49 -11.18
C MET A 303 5.86 17.55 -10.40
N ASP A 304 5.72 17.43 -9.07
CA ASP A 304 4.97 18.34 -8.22
C ASP A 304 3.52 18.61 -8.72
N ILE A 305 2.84 17.58 -9.23
CA ILE A 305 1.44 17.67 -9.67
C ILE A 305 0.53 17.83 -8.45
N ASN A 306 -0.51 18.66 -8.57
CA ASN A 306 -1.27 19.19 -7.43
C ASN A 306 -2.64 18.56 -7.25
N ALA A 307 -3.21 18.01 -8.32
CA ALA A 307 -4.50 17.33 -8.28
C ALA A 307 -4.49 16.12 -9.23
N VAL A 308 -5.31 15.12 -8.92
CA VAL A 308 -5.59 14.01 -9.83
C VAL A 308 -7.09 13.79 -9.98
N LEU A 309 -7.51 13.38 -11.16
CA LEU A 309 -8.85 12.83 -11.40
C LEU A 309 -8.76 11.30 -11.40
N ALA A 310 -9.47 10.66 -10.47
CA ALA A 310 -9.46 9.23 -10.23
C ALA A 310 -10.89 8.66 -10.29
N THR A 311 -11.01 7.44 -10.83
CA THR A 311 -12.30 6.84 -11.17
C THR A 311 -12.41 5.40 -10.63
N GLU A 312 -13.63 4.94 -10.36
CA GLU A 312 -13.94 3.55 -10.01
C GLU A 312 -15.11 3.02 -10.86
N VAL A 313 -14.94 3.00 -12.18
CA VAL A 313 -15.97 2.57 -13.13
C VAL A 313 -16.04 1.05 -13.20
N SER A 314 -14.91 0.38 -13.38
CA SER A 314 -14.90 -1.08 -13.50
C SER A 314 -14.83 -1.76 -12.13
N PRO A 315 -15.38 -2.99 -11.99
CA PRO A 315 -15.22 -3.78 -10.76
C PRO A 315 -13.76 -4.10 -10.40
N HIS A 316 -12.82 -3.90 -11.34
CA HIS A 316 -11.39 -4.01 -11.13
C HIS A 316 -10.86 -2.85 -10.27
N CYS A 317 -11.36 -1.63 -10.49
CA CYS A 317 -10.90 -0.40 -9.85
C CYS A 317 -11.66 -0.01 -8.57
N ARG A 318 -12.37 -0.94 -7.92
CA ARG A 318 -13.29 -0.66 -6.78
C ARG A 318 -12.67 -0.02 -5.52
N THR A 319 -11.33 0.02 -5.45
CA THR A 319 -10.55 0.65 -4.38
C THR A 319 -9.55 1.68 -4.90
N ALA A 320 -9.63 2.08 -6.18
CA ALA A 320 -8.64 2.94 -6.82
C ALA A 320 -8.51 4.31 -6.14
N ILE A 321 -9.61 4.88 -5.61
CA ILE A 321 -9.54 6.16 -4.87
C ILE A 321 -8.81 5.98 -3.53
N LYS A 322 -9.12 4.91 -2.81
CA LYS A 322 -8.47 4.57 -1.54
C LYS A 322 -6.98 4.27 -1.71
N GLU A 323 -6.63 3.64 -2.82
CA GLU A 323 -5.24 3.39 -3.22
C GLU A 323 -4.51 4.67 -3.58
N ALA A 324 -5.15 5.58 -4.32
CA ALA A 324 -4.63 6.89 -4.64
C ALA A 324 -4.36 7.73 -3.38
N ASP A 325 -5.27 7.74 -2.40
CA ASP A 325 -5.09 8.44 -1.12
C ASP A 325 -3.88 7.91 -0.34
N MET A 326 -3.73 6.59 -0.25
CA MET A 326 -2.57 6.00 0.39
C MET A 326 -1.27 6.30 -0.37
N ALA A 327 -1.30 6.25 -1.70
CA ALA A 327 -0.15 6.53 -2.55
C ALA A 327 0.34 7.98 -2.38
N ARG A 328 -0.54 8.99 -2.42
CA ARG A 328 -0.13 10.40 -2.20
C ARG A 328 0.52 10.61 -0.83
N ARG A 329 0.01 9.96 0.22
CA ARG A 329 0.53 10.09 1.60
C ARG A 329 1.92 9.48 1.73
N ILE A 330 2.10 8.27 1.19
CA ILE A 330 3.40 7.58 1.18
C ILE A 330 4.42 8.40 0.39
N MET A 331 4.06 8.91 -0.78
CA MET A 331 4.97 9.70 -1.61
C MET A 331 5.31 11.05 -0.97
N PHE A 332 4.32 11.72 -0.34
CA PHE A 332 4.55 12.95 0.40
C PHE A 332 5.55 12.74 1.56
N ALA A 333 5.35 11.72 2.39
CA ALA A 333 6.25 11.38 3.47
C ALA A 333 7.67 11.03 2.95
N ALA A 334 7.75 10.21 1.89
CA ALA A 334 9.03 9.86 1.26
C ALA A 334 9.79 11.08 0.75
N LYS A 335 9.10 12.00 0.05
CA LYS A 335 9.68 13.23 -0.50
C LYS A 335 10.15 14.17 0.60
N LYS A 336 9.34 14.39 1.64
CA LYS A 336 9.68 15.23 2.80
C LYS A 336 10.96 14.76 3.50
N ASP A 337 11.14 13.45 3.62
CA ASP A 337 12.32 12.85 4.26
C ASP A 337 13.50 12.67 3.30
N GLU A 338 13.35 13.06 2.03
CA GLU A 338 14.29 12.79 0.92
C GLU A 338 14.77 11.34 0.92
N SER A 339 13.79 10.44 0.93
CA SER A 339 14.02 9.00 1.00
C SER A 339 13.22 8.24 -0.03
N LEU A 340 13.61 6.98 -0.24
CA LEU A 340 12.82 6.07 -1.07
C LEU A 340 11.47 5.77 -0.38
N PRO A 341 10.37 5.61 -1.14
CA PRO A 341 9.05 5.21 -0.63
C PRO A 341 9.03 3.71 -0.25
N LYS A 342 10.03 3.27 0.51
CA LYS A 342 10.23 1.90 0.96
C LYS A 342 10.34 1.90 2.48
N GLY A 343 9.72 0.92 3.12
CA GLY A 343 9.76 0.77 4.58
C GLY A 343 8.74 1.64 5.32
N LEU A 344 8.21 2.70 4.69
CA LEU A 344 7.30 3.67 5.31
C LEU A 344 5.98 3.02 5.74
N ASP A 345 5.30 2.38 4.79
CA ASP A 345 4.02 1.71 5.02
C ASP A 345 3.91 0.46 4.12
N SER A 346 2.93 -0.40 4.37
CA SER A 346 2.67 -1.61 3.56
C SER A 346 1.23 -1.70 3.05
N SER A 347 0.44 -0.65 3.18
CA SER A 347 -0.97 -0.65 2.80
C SER A 347 -1.18 -0.76 1.28
N LEU A 348 -0.19 -0.43 0.45
CA LEU A 348 -0.24 -0.72 -1.00
C LEU A 348 0.21 -2.16 -1.36
N LEU A 349 0.67 -2.94 -0.39
CA LEU A 349 1.13 -4.32 -0.59
C LEU A 349 0.00 -5.34 -0.39
N GLY A 350 -0.94 -5.35 -1.33
CA GLY A 350 -2.13 -6.21 -1.30
C GLY A 350 -1.84 -7.69 -1.55
N MET A 351 -0.90 -8.05 -2.43
CA MET A 351 -0.61 -9.45 -2.77
C MET A 351 0.39 -10.14 -1.83
N HIS A 352 1.52 -9.50 -1.54
CA HIS A 352 2.61 -10.11 -0.76
C HIS A 352 3.13 -9.13 0.29
N ALA A 353 3.74 -9.63 1.36
CA ALA A 353 4.38 -8.78 2.35
C ALA A 353 5.88 -8.60 2.09
N ARG A 354 6.49 -7.64 2.79
CA ARG A 354 7.95 -7.45 2.78
C ARG A 354 8.70 -8.57 3.50
N LYS A 355 8.14 -9.04 4.62
CA LYS A 355 8.65 -10.16 5.42
C LYS A 355 7.51 -11.19 5.54
N PRO A 356 7.37 -12.11 4.57
CA PRO A 356 6.25 -13.04 4.52
C PRO A 356 6.25 -14.04 5.68
N PHE A 357 7.44 -14.52 6.06
CA PHE A 357 7.59 -15.54 7.09
C PHE A 357 8.24 -14.92 8.33
N PRO A 358 7.49 -14.80 9.45
CA PRO A 358 8.04 -14.23 10.67
C PRO A 358 9.09 -15.14 11.31
N TYR A 359 8.93 -16.46 11.13
CA TYR A 359 9.76 -17.52 11.70
C TYR A 359 10.30 -18.45 10.61
N ASN A 360 11.47 -19.03 10.86
CA ASN A 360 12.01 -20.14 10.08
C ASN A 360 11.67 -21.50 10.72
N SER A 361 11.90 -22.61 10.00
CA SER A 361 11.56 -23.95 10.49
C SER A 361 12.23 -24.34 11.83
N ASN A 362 13.46 -23.90 12.10
CA ASN A 362 14.13 -24.23 13.37
C ASN A 362 13.48 -23.50 14.55
N GLU A 363 13.09 -22.23 14.37
CA GLU A 363 12.36 -21.47 15.39
C GLU A 363 11.00 -22.11 15.69
N ILE A 364 10.30 -22.61 14.65
CA ILE A 364 9.03 -23.32 14.81
C ILE A 364 9.21 -24.63 15.58
N GLU A 365 10.27 -25.39 15.29
CA GLU A 365 10.60 -26.61 16.03
C GLU A 365 10.84 -26.30 17.52
N GLU A 366 11.57 -25.21 17.83
CA GLU A 366 11.76 -24.77 19.23
C GLU A 366 10.45 -24.42 19.93
N PHE A 367 9.49 -23.80 19.23
CA PHE A 367 8.16 -23.55 19.79
C PHE A 367 7.41 -24.85 20.05
N TYR A 368 7.45 -25.80 19.11
CA TYR A 368 6.83 -27.11 19.24
C TYR A 368 7.33 -27.88 20.48
N GLN A 369 8.64 -27.86 20.77
CA GLN A 369 9.21 -28.54 21.95
C GLN A 369 8.63 -28.07 23.29
N ASN A 370 8.02 -26.87 23.33
CA ASN A 370 7.40 -26.31 24.53
C ASN A 370 5.89 -26.62 24.65
N VAL A 371 5.27 -27.21 23.62
CA VAL A 371 3.84 -27.52 23.60
C VAL A 371 3.54 -28.80 24.38
N LYS A 372 2.56 -28.74 25.28
CA LYS A 372 2.14 -29.86 26.14
C LYS A 372 0.66 -30.22 26.03
N ASP A 373 -0.12 -29.38 25.37
CA ASP A 373 -1.56 -29.52 25.22
C ASP A 373 -1.93 -30.11 23.84
N PRO A 374 -3.14 -30.68 23.69
CA PRO A 374 -3.55 -31.34 22.46
C PRO A 374 -3.98 -30.37 21.34
N SER A 375 -3.98 -29.05 21.57
CA SER A 375 -4.52 -28.09 20.60
C SER A 375 -3.57 -27.90 19.43
N TYR A 376 -4.10 -27.99 18.21
CA TYR A 376 -3.33 -27.75 17.00
C TYR A 376 -3.02 -26.26 16.83
N ARG A 377 -1.76 -26.02 16.51
CA ARG A 377 -1.20 -24.72 16.15
C ARG A 377 -0.72 -24.79 14.71
N ILE A 378 -0.96 -23.72 13.96
CA ILE A 378 -0.52 -23.58 12.59
C ILE A 378 0.49 -22.44 12.53
N GLN A 379 1.64 -22.69 11.90
CA GLN A 379 2.63 -21.67 11.58
C GLN A 379 3.12 -21.88 10.14
N VAL A 380 3.60 -20.81 9.51
CA VAL A 380 4.05 -20.84 8.11
C VAL A 380 5.49 -20.35 8.04
N SER A 381 6.34 -21.11 7.35
CA SER A 381 7.72 -20.75 7.02
C SER A 381 7.97 -20.92 5.51
N GLU A 382 9.19 -20.63 5.06
CA GLU A 382 9.59 -20.88 3.66
C GLU A 382 9.38 -22.34 3.24
N GLU A 383 9.58 -23.29 4.15
CA GLU A 383 9.45 -24.73 3.91
C GLU A 383 8.01 -25.23 3.80
N GLY A 384 7.01 -24.47 4.28
CA GLY A 384 5.60 -24.82 4.15
C GLY A 384 4.76 -24.48 5.38
N ILE A 385 3.63 -25.18 5.49
CA ILE A 385 2.66 -25.05 6.59
C ILE A 385 3.02 -26.10 7.65
N HIS A 386 3.32 -25.63 8.85
CA HIS A 386 3.62 -26.42 10.03
C HIS A 386 2.35 -26.55 10.86
N VAL A 387 1.96 -27.78 11.17
CA VAL A 387 0.84 -28.07 12.06
C VAL A 387 1.33 -28.96 13.19
N TYR A 388 1.18 -28.49 14.42
CA TYR A 388 1.70 -29.20 15.57
C TYR A 388 0.84 -29.08 16.82
N ASN A 389 0.95 -30.07 17.69
CA ASN A 389 0.42 -30.10 19.05
C ASN A 389 1.40 -30.91 19.93
N ARG A 390 1.03 -31.36 21.13
CA ARG A 390 1.91 -32.21 21.96
C ARG A 390 2.30 -33.57 21.34
N ASP A 391 1.54 -34.06 20.36
CA ASP A 391 1.65 -35.43 19.82
C ASP A 391 2.55 -35.49 18.58
N GLY A 392 2.87 -34.35 17.97
CA GLY A 392 3.78 -34.29 16.83
C GLY A 392 3.73 -32.96 16.07
N ILE A 393 4.68 -32.80 15.15
CA ILE A 393 4.73 -31.72 14.15
C ILE A 393 4.70 -32.32 12.74
N ASN A 394 3.89 -31.73 11.87
CA ASN A 394 3.77 -32.10 10.47
C ASN A 394 3.98 -30.89 9.58
N ILE A 395 4.69 -31.08 8.47
CA ILE A 395 4.98 -30.03 7.48
C ILE A 395 4.51 -30.49 6.11
N SER A 396 3.76 -29.65 5.40
CA SER A 396 3.48 -29.80 3.97
C SER A 396 3.07 -28.44 3.38
N VAL A 397 3.11 -28.33 2.07
CA VAL A 397 2.55 -27.19 1.31
C VAL A 397 1.09 -27.45 0.90
N ASN A 398 0.60 -28.66 1.11
CA ASN A 398 -0.75 -29.09 0.75
C ASN A 398 -1.57 -29.43 2.00
N PRO A 399 -2.61 -28.63 2.33
CA PRO A 399 -3.54 -28.92 3.43
C PRO A 399 -4.12 -30.34 3.43
N PHE A 400 -4.37 -30.91 2.25
CA PHE A 400 -4.93 -32.27 2.12
C PHE A 400 -3.95 -33.38 2.53
N GLU A 401 -2.64 -33.09 2.57
CA GLU A 401 -1.64 -34.02 3.09
C GLU A 401 -1.45 -33.89 4.61
N LEU A 402 -1.76 -32.72 5.16
CA LEU A 402 -1.70 -32.44 6.60
C LEU A 402 -2.90 -33.05 7.31
N PHE A 403 -4.11 -32.83 6.79
CA PHE A 403 -5.35 -33.18 7.48
C PHE A 403 -5.46 -34.65 7.93
N PRO A 404 -5.08 -35.67 7.12
CA PRO A 404 -5.11 -37.07 7.55
C PRO A 404 -4.16 -37.41 8.70
N ARG A 405 -3.17 -36.55 9.00
CA ARG A 405 -2.19 -36.72 10.09
C ARG A 405 -2.65 -36.06 11.39
N LEU A 406 -3.78 -35.36 11.38
CA LEU A 406 -4.35 -34.69 12.55
C LEU A 406 -5.33 -35.63 13.24
N GLU A 407 -4.81 -36.65 13.93
CA GLU A 407 -5.59 -37.76 14.49
C GLU A 407 -6.70 -37.31 15.46
N LEU A 408 -6.46 -36.26 16.25
CA LEU A 408 -7.45 -35.77 17.23
C LEU A 408 -8.67 -35.10 16.58
N LEU A 409 -8.63 -34.81 15.27
CA LEU A 409 -9.72 -34.17 14.53
C LEU A 409 -10.63 -35.16 13.80
N GLN A 410 -10.23 -36.43 13.65
CA GLN A 410 -10.90 -37.36 12.73
C GLN A 410 -12.35 -37.65 13.14
N ASP A 411 -12.65 -37.58 14.44
CA ASP A 411 -13.98 -37.77 15.01
C ASP A 411 -14.61 -36.45 15.54
N ASP A 412 -14.08 -35.28 15.16
CA ASP A 412 -14.50 -33.95 15.62
C ASP A 412 -14.81 -33.05 14.41
N ALA A 413 -16.01 -33.20 13.84
CA ALA A 413 -16.41 -32.49 12.62
C ALA A 413 -16.34 -30.95 12.73
N PRO A 414 -16.82 -30.30 13.82
CA PRO A 414 -16.65 -28.85 14.00
C PRO A 414 -15.18 -28.40 13.99
N HIS A 415 -14.31 -29.12 14.70
CA HIS A 415 -12.88 -28.78 14.75
C HIS A 415 -12.18 -29.07 13.42
N ALA A 416 -12.55 -30.17 12.75
CA ALA A 416 -12.09 -30.47 11.40
C ALA A 416 -12.44 -29.36 10.41
N PHE A 417 -13.66 -28.80 10.48
CA PHE A 417 -14.06 -27.66 9.66
C PHE A 417 -13.22 -26.41 9.95
N TYR A 418 -13.07 -26.03 11.22
CA TYR A 418 -12.21 -24.92 11.64
C TYR A 418 -10.78 -25.07 11.14
N MET A 419 -10.18 -26.25 11.31
CA MET A 419 -8.83 -26.53 10.83
C MET A 419 -8.74 -26.52 9.31
N GLY A 420 -9.78 -26.96 8.61
CA GLY A 420 -9.87 -26.81 7.15
C GLY A 420 -9.78 -25.34 6.72
N VAL A 421 -10.56 -24.45 7.35
CA VAL A 421 -10.54 -23.00 7.08
C VAL A 421 -9.16 -22.41 7.35
N GLU A 422 -8.55 -22.71 8.50
CA GLU A 422 -7.24 -22.19 8.87
C GLU A 422 -6.12 -22.71 7.96
N LEU A 423 -6.14 -23.99 7.58
CA LEU A 423 -5.15 -24.55 6.66
C LEU A 423 -5.28 -23.98 5.24
N SER A 424 -6.49 -23.73 4.76
CA SER A 424 -6.70 -23.03 3.49
C SER A 424 -6.15 -21.60 3.53
N LYS A 425 -6.37 -20.88 4.64
CA LYS A 425 -5.81 -19.53 4.85
C LYS A 425 -4.27 -19.56 4.92
N ALA A 426 -3.69 -20.51 5.63
CA ALA A 426 -2.25 -20.72 5.71
C ALA A 426 -1.64 -21.06 4.34
N GLN A 427 -2.34 -21.85 3.52
CA GLN A 427 -1.92 -22.15 2.15
C GLN A 427 -1.86 -20.90 1.27
N ILE A 428 -2.92 -20.07 1.28
CA ILE A 428 -2.92 -18.80 0.53
C ILE A 428 -1.78 -17.90 1.01
N ALA A 429 -1.57 -17.83 2.32
CA ALA A 429 -0.50 -17.04 2.90
C ALA A 429 0.89 -17.51 2.44
N TRP A 430 1.14 -18.82 2.44
CA TRP A 430 2.38 -19.39 1.94
C TRP A 430 2.59 -19.12 0.44
N GLN A 431 1.55 -19.36 -0.38
CA GLN A 431 1.61 -19.19 -1.84
C GLN A 431 1.88 -17.75 -2.27
N LEU A 432 1.24 -16.78 -1.61
CA LEU A 432 1.36 -15.37 -1.93
C LEU A 432 2.48 -14.66 -1.16
N GLY A 433 3.14 -15.34 -0.20
CA GLY A 433 4.11 -14.70 0.68
C GLY A 433 3.45 -13.65 1.58
N LYS A 434 2.49 -14.07 2.40
CA LYS A 434 1.84 -13.26 3.43
C LYS A 434 2.15 -13.80 4.83
N PRO A 435 2.26 -12.90 5.83
CA PRO A 435 2.26 -13.31 7.23
C PRO A 435 0.94 -13.99 7.54
N TYR A 436 1.06 -15.18 8.11
CA TYR A 436 -0.07 -15.91 8.65
C TYR A 436 -0.04 -15.82 10.18
N MET A 437 -1.19 -15.51 10.75
CA MET A 437 -1.47 -15.66 12.18
C MET A 437 -2.80 -16.39 12.30
N GLN A 438 -2.80 -17.47 13.06
CA GLN A 438 -4.00 -18.27 13.28
C GLN A 438 -5.08 -17.41 13.95
N ASP A 439 -6.33 -17.63 13.58
CA ASP A 439 -7.50 -16.85 14.03
C ASP A 439 -7.55 -15.39 13.52
N GLU A 440 -6.51 -14.90 12.84
CA GLU A 440 -6.49 -13.57 12.21
C GLU A 440 -6.77 -13.65 10.70
N GLU A 441 -7.36 -12.60 10.13
CA GLU A 441 -7.53 -12.46 8.69
C GLU A 441 -6.19 -12.18 7.99
N LEU A 442 -6.08 -12.57 6.72
CA LEU A 442 -4.95 -12.12 5.90
C LEU A 442 -5.03 -10.62 5.64
N SER A 443 -3.90 -9.93 5.75
CA SER A 443 -3.82 -8.51 5.40
C SER A 443 -3.76 -8.32 3.88
N TRP A 444 -4.68 -7.54 3.35
CA TRP A 444 -4.79 -7.17 1.93
C TRP A 444 -4.47 -5.69 1.67
N GLY A 445 -3.82 -5.02 2.62
CA GLY A 445 -3.54 -3.60 2.53
C GLY A 445 -4.83 -2.76 2.49
N VAL A 446 -4.84 -1.71 1.67
CA VAL A 446 -6.01 -0.83 1.48
C VAL A 446 -7.16 -1.49 0.71
N CYS A 447 -6.89 -2.56 -0.04
CA CYS A 447 -7.87 -3.21 -0.93
C CYS A 447 -9.05 -3.86 -0.18
N VAL A 448 -8.92 -4.05 1.14
CA VAL A 448 -9.99 -4.54 2.01
C VAL A 448 -10.14 -3.59 3.19
N ASN A 449 -11.37 -3.40 3.66
CA ASN A 449 -11.61 -2.61 4.85
C ASN A 449 -11.09 -3.33 6.09
N THR A 450 -10.37 -2.60 6.95
CA THR A 450 -9.92 -3.15 8.22
C THR A 450 -11.13 -3.32 9.12
N LYS A 451 -11.35 -4.55 9.59
CA LYS A 451 -12.36 -4.84 10.62
C LYS A 451 -12.00 -4.08 11.90
N SER A 452 -13.00 -3.50 12.53
CA SER A 452 -12.93 -2.95 13.88
C SER A 452 -12.53 -4.03 14.90
N GLU A 453 -12.02 -3.63 16.06
CA GLU A 453 -11.70 -4.58 17.13
C GLU A 453 -12.92 -5.39 17.57
N GLU A 454 -14.11 -4.78 17.56
CA GLU A 454 -15.37 -5.45 17.89
C GLU A 454 -15.73 -6.56 16.89
N GLU A 455 -15.55 -6.32 15.59
CA GLU A 455 -15.78 -7.32 14.54
C GLU A 455 -14.78 -8.47 14.64
N LYS A 456 -13.50 -8.18 14.91
CA LYS A 456 -12.47 -9.21 15.14
C LYS A 456 -12.78 -10.06 16.37
N ASP A 457 -13.21 -9.43 17.46
CA ASP A 457 -13.65 -10.10 18.67
C ASP A 457 -14.85 -11.01 18.40
N GLN A 458 -15.79 -10.58 17.56
CA GLN A 458 -16.99 -11.34 17.22
C GLN A 458 -16.65 -12.57 16.36
N ASP A 459 -15.73 -12.45 15.42
CA ASP A 459 -15.20 -13.55 14.62
C ASP A 459 -14.46 -14.57 15.49
N SER A 460 -13.58 -14.08 16.37
CA SER A 460 -12.85 -14.91 17.35
C SER A 460 -13.82 -15.66 18.26
N ARG A 461 -14.84 -14.98 18.80
CA ARG A 461 -15.89 -15.61 19.62
C ARG A 461 -16.68 -16.66 18.83
N SER A 462 -16.93 -16.45 17.55
CA SER A 462 -17.63 -17.41 16.69
C SER A 462 -16.77 -18.66 16.43
N ALA A 463 -15.47 -18.48 16.19
CA ALA A 463 -14.50 -19.58 16.10
C ALA A 463 -14.37 -20.35 17.43
N HIS A 464 -14.36 -19.64 18.56
CA HIS A 464 -14.35 -20.23 19.89
C HIS A 464 -15.68 -20.91 20.27
N ALA A 465 -16.82 -20.39 19.83
CA ALA A 465 -18.14 -21.01 20.04
C ALA A 465 -18.23 -22.36 19.31
N MET A 466 -17.65 -22.48 18.11
CA MET A 466 -17.49 -23.78 17.44
C MET A 466 -16.60 -24.74 18.27
N LYS A 467 -15.58 -24.23 18.96
CA LYS A 467 -14.76 -25.01 19.90
C LYS A 467 -15.50 -25.37 21.20
N GLU A 468 -16.53 -24.62 21.63
CA GLU A 468 -17.34 -24.86 22.84
C GLU A 468 -18.55 -25.79 22.60
N LEU A 469 -19.10 -25.87 21.38
CA LEU A 469 -20.06 -26.93 20.96
C LEU A 469 -19.51 -28.34 21.22
N ARG A 470 -18.20 -28.47 21.37
CA ARG A 470 -17.47 -29.64 21.87
C ARG A 470 -17.91 -30.10 23.27
N LYS A 471 -18.19 -29.19 24.21
CA LYS A 471 -18.55 -29.56 25.59
C LYS A 471 -19.96 -30.16 25.63
N GLU A 472 -20.89 -29.54 24.92
CA GLU A 472 -22.30 -30.02 24.86
C GLU A 472 -22.44 -31.31 24.03
N SER A 473 -21.70 -31.46 22.93
CA SER A 473 -21.75 -32.68 22.10
C SER A 473 -21.07 -33.89 22.74
N VAL A 474 -20.10 -33.70 23.63
CA VAL A 474 -19.51 -34.78 24.44
C VAL A 474 -20.46 -35.26 25.53
N GLU A 475 -21.33 -34.39 26.07
CA GLU A 475 -22.39 -34.75 27.02
C GLU A 475 -23.58 -35.46 26.35
N ASN A 476 -23.87 -35.17 25.07
CA ASN A 476 -24.99 -35.77 24.30
C ASN A 476 -24.61 -36.95 23.38
N ARG A 477 -23.50 -37.65 23.66
CA ARG A 477 -22.93 -38.72 22.80
C ARG A 477 -23.81 -39.97 22.57
N GLU A 478 -25.01 -40.05 23.15
CA GLU A 478 -25.94 -41.17 22.92
C GLU A 478 -26.85 -41.00 21.70
N GLU A 479 -27.12 -39.78 21.20
CA GLU A 479 -28.07 -39.57 20.08
C GLU A 479 -27.43 -39.51 18.68
N TYR A 480 -26.18 -39.06 18.56
CA TYR A 480 -25.57 -38.79 17.24
C TYR A 480 -25.15 -40.01 16.40
N LYS A 481 -25.26 -41.24 16.93
CA LYS A 481 -24.82 -42.46 16.23
C LYS A 481 -25.81 -42.99 15.18
N ALA A 482 -27.00 -42.41 15.03
CA ALA A 482 -28.06 -43.02 14.23
C ALA A 482 -28.11 -42.60 12.74
N GLU A 483 -27.62 -41.43 12.32
CA GLU A 483 -28.00 -40.87 11.00
C GLU A 483 -26.84 -40.41 10.09
N GLY A 484 -25.63 -40.94 10.28
CA GLY A 484 -24.44 -40.56 9.49
C GLY A 484 -23.88 -41.65 8.58
N SER A 485 -24.69 -42.36 7.79
CA SER A 485 -24.19 -43.36 6.82
C SER A 485 -24.56 -43.00 5.38
N THR A 486 -23.81 -42.07 4.78
CA THR A 486 -23.80 -41.87 3.33
C THR A 486 -22.38 -41.74 2.79
N LEU A 487 -21.55 -42.76 3.03
CA LEU A 487 -20.33 -43.01 2.25
C LEU A 487 -20.08 -44.54 2.20
N ARG A 488 -20.87 -45.26 1.40
CA ARG A 488 -20.48 -46.61 0.96
C ARG A 488 -19.49 -46.49 -0.18
N ALA A 489 -18.20 -46.43 0.16
CA ALA A 489 -17.13 -46.67 -0.78
C ALA A 489 -17.22 -48.13 -1.29
N SER A 490 -17.44 -48.29 -2.58
CA SER A 490 -17.41 -49.58 -3.28
C SER A 490 -16.01 -50.17 -3.23
N ARG A 491 -15.79 -51.17 -2.37
CA ARG A 491 -14.60 -52.04 -2.42
C ARG A 491 -14.81 -53.14 -3.46
N GLU A 492 -13.84 -53.24 -4.37
CA GLU A 492 -13.69 -54.27 -5.38
C GLU A 492 -13.73 -55.70 -4.81
N ASN A 493 -14.41 -56.62 -5.51
CA ASN A 493 -14.27 -58.05 -5.28
C ASN A 493 -13.34 -58.66 -6.33
N LYS A 494 -12.05 -58.82 -5.98
CA LYS A 494 -11.21 -59.89 -6.52
C LYS A 494 -11.45 -61.14 -5.68
N LYS A 495 -12.00 -62.20 -6.26
CA LYS A 495 -11.83 -63.57 -5.75
C LYS A 495 -11.35 -64.50 -6.85
N LYS A 496 -10.18 -65.06 -6.60
CA LYS A 496 -9.61 -66.26 -7.23
C LYS A 496 -10.62 -67.41 -7.19
N LYS A 497 -10.70 -68.14 -8.30
CA LYS A 497 -10.54 -69.60 -8.30
C LYS A 497 -9.57 -69.94 -9.43
#